data_AF-A0A7V4A7D0-F1
#
_entry.id   AF-A0A7V4A7D0-F1
#
_cell.length_a   1.000
_cell.length_b   1.000
_cell.length_c   1.000
_cell.angle_alpha   90.00
_cell.angle_beta   90.00
_cell.angle_gamma   90.00
#
_symmetry.space_group_name_H-M   'P 1'
#
loop_
_entity.id
_entity.type
_entity.pdbx_description
1 polymer ?
#
loop_
_entity_poly.entity_id
_entity_poly.type
_entity_poly.pdbx_seq_one_letter_code
_entity_poly.pdbx_strand_id
1 'polypeptide(L)'
;MSKKKIARLDPVFKEIFQKSISEIIKLITSQKPQKISYLPEELRFVKQLRTDLLLSVKTKAGSHIFHFEIQNHPDKIIPEKMLLYKIAIKSKYKTEPEQFLLWFGKGNPPKAYYKDKSTIHRFRVIDMRKLGLKRFLESQNPYFVLLGIVSARGKNDIELIKDRIRFLARDEDERREVMKNLILVSDMLKIKIAREMIPKIEIPVEKTT
;
A
#
# COMPACT_ATOMS: atom_id res chain seq x y z
N MET A 1 -8.41 20.41 43.16
CA MET A 1 -8.09 18.97 43.15
C MET A 1 -6.79 18.78 42.39
N SER A 2 -5.71 18.35 43.06
CA SER A 2 -4.40 18.19 42.43
C SER A 2 -4.44 17.02 41.44
N LYS A 3 -3.97 17.25 40.21
CA LYS A 3 -3.67 16.16 39.27
C LYS A 3 -2.58 15.32 39.93
N LYS A 4 -2.94 14.14 40.47
CA LYS A 4 -1.97 13.11 40.83
C LYS A 4 -1.12 12.86 39.58
N LYS A 5 0.12 13.36 39.59
CA LYS A 5 1.18 12.89 38.69
C LYS A 5 1.21 11.39 38.90
N ILE A 6 0.74 10.62 37.92
CA ILE A 6 1.05 9.20 37.88
C ILE A 6 2.58 9.17 37.83
N ALA A 7 3.21 8.82 38.95
CA ALA A 7 4.64 8.65 39.00
C ALA A 7 4.99 7.69 37.88
N ARG A 8 5.80 8.13 36.92
CA ARG A 8 6.51 7.19 36.05
C ARG A 8 7.14 6.17 37.00
N LEU A 9 6.91 4.87 36.78
CA LEU A 9 7.48 3.79 37.58
C LEU A 9 8.90 4.17 38.01
N ASP A 10 9.06 4.28 39.32
CA ASP A 10 10.16 4.95 40.03
C ASP A 10 11.55 4.41 39.60
N PRO A 11 12.62 5.24 39.56
CA PRO A 11 14.00 4.77 39.48
C PRO A 11 14.32 3.58 40.39
N VAL A 12 13.72 3.54 41.59
CA VAL A 12 13.86 2.43 42.55
C VAL A 12 13.33 1.12 41.98
N PHE A 13 12.15 1.12 41.35
CA PHE A 13 11.61 -0.09 40.72
C PHE A 13 12.51 -0.55 39.58
N LYS A 14 13.00 0.39 38.75
CA LYS A 14 13.91 0.05 37.65
C LYS A 14 15.17 -0.66 38.15
N GLU A 15 15.75 -0.18 39.25
CA GLU A 15 16.91 -0.81 39.89
C GLU A 15 16.60 -2.21 40.44
N ILE A 16 15.47 -2.36 41.15
CA ILE A 16 15.01 -3.66 41.66
C ILE A 16 14.81 -4.66 40.51
N PHE A 17 14.18 -4.24 39.41
CA PHE A 17 13.98 -5.08 38.22
C PHE A 17 15.31 -5.49 37.57
N GLN A 18 16.26 -4.55 37.41
CA GLN A 18 17.58 -4.85 36.86
C GLN A 18 18.36 -5.87 37.71
N LYS A 19 18.28 -5.76 39.04
CA LYS A 19 18.91 -6.71 39.97
C LYS A 19 18.23 -8.08 39.98
N SER A 20 16.93 -8.15 39.72
CA SER A 20 16.14 -9.38 39.77
C SER A 20 15.86 -10.02 38.39
N ILE A 21 16.35 -9.43 37.30
CA ILE A 21 15.97 -9.79 35.92
C ILE A 21 16.22 -11.27 35.57
N SER A 22 17.26 -11.89 36.14
CA SER A 22 17.56 -13.31 35.90
C SER A 22 16.47 -14.24 36.44
N GLU A 23 15.97 -13.97 37.65
CA GLU A 23 14.90 -14.76 38.26
C GLU A 23 13.56 -14.53 37.54
N ILE A 24 13.31 -13.29 37.12
CA ILE A 24 12.12 -12.96 36.33
C ILE A 24 12.12 -13.71 34.98
N ILE A 25 13.25 -13.75 34.27
CA ILE A 25 13.36 -14.50 33.00
C ILE A 25 13.15 -16.00 33.24
N LYS A 26 13.73 -16.56 34.31
CA LYS A 26 13.54 -17.96 34.69
C LYS A 26 12.07 -18.27 34.99
N LEU A 27 11.37 -17.38 35.68
CA LEU A 27 9.95 -17.52 35.98
C LEU A 27 9.08 -17.53 34.70
N ILE A 28 9.33 -16.62 33.76
CA ILE A 28 8.51 -16.47 32.53
C ILE A 28 8.80 -17.58 31.51
N THR A 29 10.06 -17.99 31.40
CA THR A 29 10.52 -18.90 30.32
C THR A 29 10.77 -20.33 30.79
N SER A 30 10.75 -20.58 32.10
CA SER A 30 11.25 -21.81 32.74
C SER A 30 12.73 -22.12 32.43
N GLN A 31 13.52 -21.13 31.97
CA GLN A 31 14.92 -21.29 31.59
C GLN A 31 15.80 -20.25 32.28
N LYS A 32 16.95 -20.68 32.81
CA LYS A 32 17.94 -19.75 33.37
C LYS A 32 18.71 -19.07 32.23
N PRO A 33 18.78 -17.72 32.19
CA PRO A 33 19.50 -17.02 31.13
C PRO A 33 21.01 -17.26 31.25
N GLN A 34 21.68 -17.52 30.12
CA GLN A 34 23.15 -17.71 30.08
C GLN A 34 23.91 -16.38 30.03
N LYS A 35 23.35 -15.36 29.36
CA LYS A 35 23.91 -14.01 29.23
C LYS A 35 22.77 -13.00 29.08
N ILE A 36 22.90 -11.84 29.71
CA ILE A 36 21.95 -10.73 29.61
C ILE A 36 22.68 -9.51 29.06
N SER A 37 22.15 -8.92 27.99
CA SER A 37 22.68 -7.70 27.37
C SER A 37 21.57 -6.67 27.28
N TYR A 38 21.78 -5.50 27.86
CA TYR A 38 20.83 -4.40 27.80
C TYR A 38 20.94 -3.71 26.43
N LEU A 39 19.79 -3.52 25.78
CA LEU A 39 19.67 -2.76 24.55
C LEU A 39 19.26 -1.32 24.88
N PRO A 40 19.58 -0.32 24.04
CA PRO A 40 19.06 1.03 24.19
C PRO A 40 17.52 1.02 24.29
N GLU A 41 16.99 1.64 25.35
CA GLU A 41 15.55 1.69 25.60
C GLU A 41 14.82 2.65 24.65
N GLU A 42 15.55 3.64 24.11
CA GLU A 42 15.01 4.58 23.14
C GLU A 42 14.93 3.94 21.75
N LEU A 43 13.72 3.57 21.34
CA LEU A 43 13.45 3.14 19.97
C LEU A 43 13.16 4.37 19.09
N ARG A 44 14.13 4.77 18.27
CA ARG A 44 13.94 5.85 17.29
C ARG A 44 13.33 5.32 16.00
N PHE A 45 12.03 5.58 15.81
CA PHE A 45 11.31 5.23 14.59
C PHE A 45 11.43 6.35 13.53
N VAL A 46 12.66 6.65 13.07
CA VAL A 46 12.90 7.69 12.04
C VAL A 46 12.70 7.10 10.64
N LYS A 47 11.47 6.74 10.30
CA LYS A 47 11.12 6.32 8.93
C LYS A 47 9.99 7.18 8.41
N GLN A 48 10.25 7.97 7.38
CA GLN A 48 9.18 8.65 6.65
C GLN A 48 8.38 7.58 5.89
N LEU A 49 7.18 7.29 6.38
CA LEU A 49 6.25 6.41 5.70
C LEU A 49 5.48 7.21 4.64
N ARG A 50 5.64 6.85 3.36
CA ARG A 50 4.88 7.42 2.24
C ARG A 50 3.96 6.36 1.68
N THR A 51 2.67 6.63 1.73
CA THR A 51 1.62 5.80 1.11
C THR A 51 1.46 6.23 -0.34
N ASP A 52 1.03 5.34 -1.23
CA ASP A 52 0.70 5.75 -2.60
C ASP A 52 -0.53 6.66 -2.63
N LEU A 53 -1.57 6.34 -1.84
CA LEU A 53 -2.73 7.21 -1.69
C LEU A 53 -3.37 7.07 -0.30
N LEU A 54 -3.68 8.21 0.33
CA LEU A 54 -4.38 8.28 1.61
C LEU A 54 -5.49 9.31 1.52
N LEU A 55 -6.74 8.88 1.70
CA LEU A 55 -7.93 9.71 1.52
C LEU A 55 -8.75 9.74 2.81
N SER A 56 -9.30 10.91 3.14
CA SER A 56 -10.43 11.03 4.05
C SER A 56 -11.70 11.17 3.21
N VAL A 57 -12.64 10.25 3.37
CA VAL A 57 -13.88 10.20 2.57
C VAL A 57 -15.08 10.25 3.50
N LYS A 58 -15.96 11.22 3.28
CA LYS A 58 -17.25 11.30 3.96
C LYS A 58 -18.33 10.68 3.08
N THR A 59 -19.00 9.65 3.58
CA THR A 59 -20.12 8.98 2.94
C THR A 59 -21.38 9.14 3.77
N LYS A 60 -22.53 8.67 3.26
CA LYS A 60 -23.77 8.58 4.06
C LYS A 60 -23.60 7.65 5.28
N ALA A 61 -22.68 6.70 5.24
CA ALA A 61 -22.41 5.76 6.33
C ALA A 61 -21.40 6.29 7.37
N GLY A 62 -20.71 7.40 7.09
CA GLY A 62 -19.74 8.01 8.02
C GLY A 62 -18.47 8.51 7.35
N SER A 63 -17.48 8.86 8.17
CA SER A 63 -16.15 9.28 7.72
C SER A 63 -15.19 8.09 7.72
N HIS A 64 -14.50 7.89 6.61
CA HIS A 64 -13.58 6.78 6.38
C HIS A 64 -12.18 7.30 6.06
N ILE A 65 -11.16 6.58 6.49
CA ILE A 65 -9.80 6.76 5.98
C ILE A 65 -9.48 5.59 5.06
N PHE A 66 -9.26 5.87 3.78
CA PHE A 66 -8.82 4.87 2.82
C PHE A 66 -7.33 5.00 2.56
N HIS A 67 -6.63 3.88 2.66
CA HIS A 67 -5.22 3.76 2.37
C HIS A 67 -5.04 2.78 1.21
N PHE A 68 -4.41 3.24 0.13
CA PHE A 68 -4.10 2.41 -1.02
C PHE A 68 -2.59 2.32 -1.22
N GLU A 69 -2.14 1.10 -1.55
CA GLU A 69 -0.83 0.83 -2.14
C GLU A 69 -1.05 0.21 -3.52
N ILE A 70 -0.19 0.53 -4.47
CA ILE A 70 -0.21 0.07 -5.86
C ILE A 70 1.03 -0.80 -6.07
N GLN A 71 0.82 -2.03 -6.54
CA GLN A 71 1.93 -2.96 -6.78
C GLN A 71 1.79 -3.65 -8.13
N ASN A 72 2.89 -3.66 -8.89
CA ASN A 72 3.01 -4.37 -10.17
C ASN A 72 4.09 -5.48 -10.15
N HIS A 73 4.72 -5.72 -9.01
CA HIS A 73 5.70 -6.78 -8.81
C HIS A 73 5.57 -7.35 -7.39
N PRO A 74 5.92 -8.63 -7.18
CA PRO A 74 5.78 -9.23 -5.86
C PRO A 74 6.77 -8.60 -4.88
N ASP A 75 6.26 -8.00 -3.81
CA ASP A 75 7.05 -7.55 -2.68
C ASP A 75 6.61 -8.31 -1.42
N LYS A 76 7.53 -9.09 -0.85
CA LYS A 76 7.30 -9.94 0.32
C LYS A 76 7.11 -9.13 1.61
N ILE A 77 7.56 -7.88 1.64
CA ILE A 77 7.51 -7.00 2.82
C ILE A 77 6.15 -6.27 2.91
N ILE A 78 5.34 -6.27 1.83
CA ILE A 78 4.03 -5.59 1.79
C ILE A 78 3.16 -5.89 3.01
N PRO A 79 2.96 -7.14 3.46
CA PRO A 79 2.13 -7.38 4.64
C PRO A 79 2.60 -6.67 5.90
N GLU A 80 3.91 -6.63 6.14
CA GLU A 80 4.52 -5.92 7.26
C GLU A 80 4.39 -4.40 7.08
N LYS A 81 4.65 -3.87 5.86
CA LYS A 81 4.42 -2.45 5.54
C LYS A 81 2.97 -2.04 5.81
N MET A 82 2.00 -2.85 5.42
CA MET A 82 0.58 -2.57 5.64
C MET A 82 0.24 -2.47 7.13
N LEU A 83 0.81 -3.34 7.99
CA LEU A 83 0.69 -3.23 9.44
C LEU A 83 1.32 -1.93 9.96
N LEU A 84 2.52 -1.58 9.50
CA LEU A 84 3.18 -0.32 9.91
C LEU A 84 2.38 0.91 9.49
N TYR A 85 1.86 0.96 8.27
CA TYR A 85 0.98 2.03 7.80
C TYR A 85 -0.29 2.11 8.66
N LYS A 86 -0.92 0.97 8.99
CA LYS A 86 -2.10 0.95 9.86
C LYS A 86 -1.83 1.63 11.19
N ILE A 87 -0.74 1.24 11.86
CA ILE A 87 -0.36 1.77 13.17
C ILE A 87 -0.06 3.27 13.07
N ALA A 88 0.70 3.70 12.05
CA ALA A 88 1.06 5.09 11.85
C ALA A 88 -0.15 5.98 11.54
N ILE A 89 -1.02 5.55 10.62
CA ILE A 89 -2.25 6.27 10.25
C ILE A 89 -3.19 6.36 11.44
N LYS A 90 -3.45 5.24 12.14
CA LYS A 90 -4.30 5.23 13.34
C LYS A 90 -3.74 6.11 14.45
N SER A 91 -2.43 6.12 14.65
CA SER A 91 -1.79 6.98 15.64
C SER A 91 -1.94 8.47 15.30
N LYS A 92 -1.76 8.83 14.02
CA LYS A 92 -1.84 10.22 13.54
C LYS A 92 -3.26 10.76 13.50
N TYR A 93 -4.20 10.00 12.94
CA TYR A 93 -5.57 10.46 12.66
C TYR A 93 -6.62 9.93 13.65
N LYS A 94 -6.19 9.15 14.66
CA LYS A 94 -7.04 8.54 15.70
C LYS A 94 -8.20 7.67 15.16
N THR A 95 -8.09 7.26 13.90
CA THR A 95 -9.11 6.50 13.17
C THR A 95 -8.43 5.34 12.46
N GLU A 96 -9.07 4.16 12.48
CA GLU A 96 -8.53 2.98 11.82
C GLU A 96 -8.73 3.08 10.30
N PRO A 97 -7.67 2.94 9.49
CA PRO A 97 -7.82 2.98 8.04
C PRO A 97 -8.37 1.66 7.50
N GLU A 98 -9.18 1.77 6.46
CA GLU A 98 -9.48 0.68 5.55
C GLU A 98 -8.39 0.61 4.48
N GLN A 99 -7.69 -0.52 4.42
CA GLN A 99 -6.47 -0.65 3.63
C GLN A 99 -6.65 -1.58 2.43
N PHE A 100 -6.18 -1.11 1.28
CA PHE A 100 -6.30 -1.75 -0.01
C PHE A 100 -4.95 -1.83 -0.71
N LEU A 101 -4.67 -2.97 -1.33
CA LEU A 101 -3.58 -3.16 -2.26
C LEU A 101 -4.17 -3.35 -3.65
N LEU A 102 -3.91 -2.41 -4.56
CA LEU A 102 -4.26 -2.54 -5.96
C LEU A 102 -3.13 -3.30 -6.69
N TRP A 103 -3.44 -4.50 -7.14
CA TRP A 103 -2.48 -5.38 -7.79
C TRP A 103 -2.62 -5.35 -9.31
N PHE A 104 -1.52 -5.02 -9.99
CA PHE A 104 -1.40 -4.92 -11.44
C PHE A 104 -0.38 -5.90 -12.03
N GLY A 105 0.42 -6.55 -11.17
CA GLY A 105 1.60 -7.32 -11.59
C GLY A 105 1.29 -8.66 -12.22
N LYS A 106 2.30 -9.30 -12.83
CA LYS A 106 2.20 -10.70 -13.29
C LYS A 106 2.32 -11.67 -12.12
N GLY A 107 1.69 -12.85 -12.21
CA GLY A 107 1.70 -13.86 -11.14
C GLY A 107 0.65 -13.61 -10.04
N ASN A 108 0.85 -14.24 -8.88
CA ASN A 108 -0.07 -14.13 -7.75
C ASN A 108 0.19 -12.84 -6.96
N PRO A 109 -0.85 -12.14 -6.50
CA PRO A 109 -0.67 -11.01 -5.59
C PRO A 109 -0.07 -11.46 -4.25
N PRO A 110 0.52 -10.54 -3.46
CA PRO A 110 1.01 -10.87 -2.13
C PRO A 110 -0.13 -11.29 -1.20
N LYS A 111 0.22 -11.97 -0.11
CA LYS A 111 -0.74 -12.39 0.92
C LYS A 111 -1.43 -11.15 1.51
N ALA A 112 -2.75 -11.21 1.64
CA ALA A 112 -3.59 -10.13 2.17
C ALA A 112 -3.53 -10.00 3.71
N TYR A 113 -2.48 -10.52 4.33
CA TYR A 113 -2.32 -10.50 5.78
C TYR A 113 -0.85 -10.64 6.21
N TYR A 114 -0.52 -9.97 7.31
CA TYR A 114 0.66 -10.24 8.13
C TYR A 114 0.24 -11.13 9.30
N LYS A 115 1.07 -12.13 9.63
CA LYS A 115 0.84 -13.03 10.76
C LYS A 115 2.16 -13.44 11.40
N ASP A 116 2.25 -13.24 12.71
CA ASP A 116 3.29 -13.83 13.57
C ASP A 116 2.63 -14.59 14.74
N LYS A 117 3.40 -14.89 15.80
CA LYS A 117 2.91 -15.65 16.96
C LYS A 117 1.81 -14.93 17.75
N SER A 118 1.82 -13.61 17.79
CA SER A 118 0.93 -12.80 18.65
C SER A 118 0.05 -11.83 17.87
N THR A 119 0.31 -11.65 16.58
CA THR A 119 -0.29 -10.58 15.76
C THR A 119 -0.85 -11.15 14.47
N ILE A 120 -2.09 -10.78 14.16
CA ILE A 120 -2.68 -10.99 12.83
C ILE A 120 -3.23 -9.66 12.34
N HIS A 121 -2.73 -9.21 11.19
CA HIS A 121 -3.21 -8.01 10.52
C HIS A 121 -3.68 -8.37 9.11
N ARG A 122 -4.88 -7.92 8.72
CA ARG A 122 -5.48 -8.18 7.40
C ARG A 122 -5.74 -6.87 6.67
N PHE A 123 -5.63 -6.92 5.36
CA PHE A 123 -5.99 -5.84 4.43
C PHE A 123 -6.64 -6.45 3.19
N ARG A 124 -7.18 -5.62 2.29
CA ARG A 124 -7.84 -6.10 1.07
C ARG A 124 -6.88 -6.03 -0.11
N VAL A 125 -6.82 -7.09 -0.90
CA VAL A 125 -6.08 -7.10 -2.17
C VAL A 125 -7.09 -7.11 -3.31
N ILE A 126 -7.01 -6.13 -4.19
CA ILE A 126 -7.84 -6.02 -5.39
C ILE A 126 -6.94 -6.34 -6.58
N ASP A 127 -7.14 -7.51 -7.18
CA ASP A 127 -6.47 -7.92 -8.40
C ASP A 127 -7.15 -7.28 -9.61
N MET A 128 -6.57 -6.18 -10.12
CA MET A 128 -7.17 -5.37 -11.18
C MET A 128 -7.34 -6.15 -12.49
N ARG A 129 -6.51 -7.18 -12.69
CA ARG A 129 -6.56 -8.06 -13.88
C ARG A 129 -7.77 -8.98 -13.89
N LYS A 130 -8.38 -9.21 -12.71
CA LYS A 130 -9.57 -10.08 -12.55
C LYS A 130 -10.89 -9.33 -12.69
N LEU A 131 -10.86 -8.00 -12.81
CA LEU A 131 -12.08 -7.20 -12.99
C LEU A 131 -12.72 -7.40 -14.37
N GLY A 132 -11.93 -7.85 -15.35
CA GLY A 132 -12.37 -8.09 -16.72
C GLY A 132 -12.50 -6.80 -17.53
N LEU A 133 -12.20 -6.88 -18.83
CA LEU A 133 -12.16 -5.72 -19.71
C LEU A 133 -13.50 -4.96 -19.77
N LYS A 134 -14.62 -5.70 -19.84
CA LYS A 134 -15.98 -5.15 -19.92
C LYS A 134 -16.25 -4.11 -18.83
N ARG A 135 -15.85 -4.40 -17.58
CA ARG A 135 -16.06 -3.51 -16.44
C ARG A 135 -15.38 -2.14 -16.59
N PHE A 136 -14.22 -2.11 -17.24
CA PHE A 136 -13.53 -0.86 -17.51
C PHE A 136 -14.20 -0.09 -18.66
N LEU A 137 -14.59 -0.80 -19.73
CA LEU A 137 -15.22 -0.19 -20.91
C LEU A 137 -16.58 0.44 -20.62
N GLU A 138 -17.36 -0.11 -19.68
CA GLU A 138 -18.67 0.42 -19.26
C GLU A 138 -18.59 1.76 -18.52
N SER A 139 -17.41 2.15 -18.06
CA SER A 139 -17.20 3.43 -17.39
C SER A 139 -17.41 4.61 -18.35
N GLN A 140 -17.81 5.75 -17.79
CA GLN A 140 -17.85 7.05 -18.49
C GLN A 140 -16.58 7.88 -18.22
N ASN A 141 -15.66 7.38 -17.39
CA ASN A 141 -14.39 8.05 -17.11
C ASN A 141 -13.28 7.46 -17.99
N PRO A 142 -12.70 8.23 -18.95
CA PRO A 142 -11.66 7.73 -19.86
C PRO A 142 -10.39 7.28 -19.12
N TYR A 143 -10.08 7.86 -17.95
CA TYR A 143 -8.97 7.44 -17.10
C TYR A 143 -9.19 6.10 -16.43
N PHE A 144 -10.44 5.72 -16.14
CA PHE A 144 -10.72 4.37 -15.65
C PHE A 144 -10.74 3.35 -16.80
N VAL A 145 -11.23 3.76 -17.97
CA VAL A 145 -11.21 2.93 -19.19
C VAL A 145 -9.79 2.52 -19.56
N LEU A 146 -8.81 3.44 -19.48
CA LEU A 146 -7.41 3.11 -19.82
C LEU A 146 -6.86 1.98 -18.95
N LEU A 147 -7.28 1.87 -17.68
CA LEU A 147 -6.86 0.79 -16.79
C LEU A 147 -7.31 -0.59 -17.28
N GLY A 148 -8.28 -0.66 -18.20
CA GLY A 148 -8.70 -1.88 -18.88
C GLY A 148 -7.57 -2.60 -19.60
N ILE A 149 -6.46 -1.91 -19.89
CA ILE A 149 -5.26 -2.50 -20.51
C ILE A 149 -4.70 -3.68 -19.70
N VAL A 150 -4.91 -3.70 -18.39
CA VAL A 150 -4.50 -4.79 -17.49
C VAL A 150 -5.23 -6.10 -17.76
N SER A 151 -6.38 -6.01 -18.43
CA SER A 151 -7.24 -7.14 -18.81
C SER A 151 -7.15 -7.48 -20.29
N ALA A 152 -6.44 -6.67 -21.09
CA ALA A 152 -6.31 -6.88 -22.53
C ALA A 152 -5.54 -8.18 -22.84
N ARG A 153 -6.07 -8.97 -23.78
CA ARG A 153 -5.51 -10.26 -24.23
C ARG A 153 -5.01 -10.21 -25.66
N GLY A 154 -5.40 -9.21 -26.44
CA GLY A 154 -5.04 -9.09 -27.85
C GLY A 154 -5.18 -7.68 -28.39
N LYS A 155 -4.82 -7.52 -29.67
CA LYS A 155 -4.91 -6.27 -30.43
C LYS A 155 -6.30 -5.64 -30.40
N ASN A 156 -7.33 -6.46 -30.58
CA ASN A 156 -8.73 -5.98 -30.61
C ASN A 156 -9.14 -5.31 -29.29
N ASP A 157 -8.71 -5.84 -28.14
CA ASP A 157 -9.01 -5.24 -26.83
C ASP A 157 -8.39 -3.85 -26.69
N ILE A 158 -7.17 -3.67 -27.20
CA ILE A 158 -6.47 -2.38 -27.16
C ILE A 158 -7.20 -1.36 -28.04
N GLU A 159 -7.64 -1.75 -29.24
CA GLU A 159 -8.42 -0.85 -30.09
C GLU A 159 -9.76 -0.49 -29.46
N LEU A 160 -10.47 -1.44 -28.82
CA LEU A 160 -11.69 -1.14 -28.06
C LEU A 160 -11.44 -0.13 -26.94
N ILE A 161 -10.35 -0.26 -26.20
CA ILE A 161 -9.97 0.72 -25.16
C ILE A 161 -9.71 2.09 -25.78
N LYS A 162 -8.93 2.15 -26.86
CA LYS A 162 -8.59 3.41 -27.54
C LYS A 162 -9.83 4.10 -28.10
N ASP A 163 -10.72 3.35 -28.75
CA ASP A 163 -11.96 3.87 -29.31
C ASP A 163 -12.90 4.38 -28.20
N ARG A 164 -13.00 3.65 -27.09
CA ARG A 164 -13.78 4.09 -25.94
C ARG A 164 -13.21 5.36 -25.29
N ILE A 165 -11.88 5.50 -25.19
CA ILE A 165 -11.23 6.72 -24.73
C ILE A 165 -11.53 7.88 -25.68
N ARG A 166 -11.39 7.69 -27.00
CA ARG A 166 -11.68 8.74 -27.99
C ARG A 166 -13.12 9.22 -27.93
N PHE A 167 -14.06 8.33 -27.66
CA PHE A 167 -15.48 8.66 -27.51
C PHE A 167 -15.78 9.44 -26.21
N LEU A 168 -15.06 9.16 -25.12
CA LEU A 168 -15.35 9.73 -23.80
C LEU A 168 -14.55 11.00 -23.47
N ALA A 169 -13.43 11.24 -24.15
CA ALA A 169 -12.63 12.44 -23.92
C ALA A 169 -13.46 13.69 -24.22
N ARG A 170 -13.41 14.68 -23.31
CA ARG A 170 -14.16 15.93 -23.41
C ARG A 170 -13.63 16.82 -24.53
N ASP A 171 -12.32 16.76 -24.76
CA ASP A 171 -11.61 17.54 -25.76
C ASP A 171 -10.32 16.82 -26.23
N GLU A 172 -9.64 17.46 -27.17
CA GLU A 172 -8.39 16.97 -27.76
C GLU A 172 -7.20 16.93 -26.81
N ASP A 173 -7.19 17.77 -25.77
CA ASP A 173 -6.12 17.80 -24.77
C ASP A 173 -6.25 16.62 -23.80
N GLU A 174 -7.45 16.40 -23.24
CA GLU A 174 -7.74 15.22 -22.40
C GLU A 174 -7.51 13.93 -23.18
N ARG A 175 -7.91 13.89 -24.45
CA ARG A 175 -7.66 12.73 -25.32
C ARG A 175 -6.18 12.43 -25.45
N ARG A 176 -5.34 13.44 -25.69
CA ARG A 176 -3.88 13.31 -25.79
C ARG A 176 -3.27 12.86 -24.47
N GLU A 177 -3.72 13.43 -23.35
CA GLU A 177 -3.24 13.07 -22.02
C GLU A 177 -3.57 11.61 -21.66
N VAL A 178 -4.82 11.20 -21.82
CA VAL A 178 -5.26 9.83 -21.52
C VAL A 178 -4.55 8.83 -22.41
N MET A 179 -4.37 9.15 -23.70
CA MET A 179 -3.63 8.27 -24.62
C MET A 179 -2.17 8.14 -24.21
N LYS A 180 -1.50 9.26 -23.85
CA LYS A 180 -0.12 9.24 -23.31
C LYS A 180 -0.04 8.36 -22.06
N ASN A 181 -0.98 8.50 -21.12
CA ASN A 181 -1.03 7.69 -19.90
C ASN A 181 -1.24 6.19 -20.19
N LEU A 182 -2.05 5.85 -21.21
CA LEU A 182 -2.20 4.47 -21.66
C LEU A 182 -0.86 3.87 -22.11
N ILE A 183 -0.03 4.63 -22.83
CA ILE A 183 1.32 4.20 -23.24
C ILE A 183 2.19 3.95 -22.01
N LEU A 184 2.28 4.94 -21.11
CA LEU A 184 3.12 4.87 -19.91
C LEU A 184 2.75 3.68 -19.03
N VAL A 185 1.46 3.47 -18.77
CA VAL A 185 0.98 2.34 -17.97
C VAL A 185 1.28 1.01 -18.67
N SER A 186 1.07 0.93 -19.98
CA SER A 186 1.40 -0.26 -20.77
C SER A 186 2.87 -0.65 -20.65
N ASP A 187 3.75 0.34 -20.67
CA ASP A 187 5.19 0.15 -20.51
C ASP A 187 5.59 -0.24 -19.10
N MET A 188 5.07 0.44 -18.09
CA MET A 188 5.30 0.11 -16.67
C MET A 188 4.87 -1.33 -16.35
N LEU A 189 3.77 -1.79 -16.93
CA LEU A 189 3.24 -3.13 -16.72
C LEU A 189 3.85 -4.20 -17.65
N LYS A 190 4.75 -3.79 -18.57
CA LYS A 190 5.42 -4.67 -19.55
C LYS A 190 4.40 -5.51 -20.34
N ILE A 191 3.35 -4.86 -20.83
CA ILE A 191 2.31 -5.47 -21.67
C ILE A 191 2.86 -5.55 -23.10
N LYS A 192 3.31 -6.76 -23.50
CA LYS A 192 4.01 -6.99 -24.77
C LYS A 192 3.25 -6.45 -25.99
N ILE A 193 1.96 -6.78 -26.08
CA ILE A 193 1.10 -6.43 -27.22
C ILE A 193 0.92 -4.90 -27.33
N ALA A 194 0.85 -4.19 -26.20
CA ALA A 194 0.73 -2.74 -26.20
C ALA A 194 2.01 -2.05 -26.69
N ARG A 195 3.20 -2.61 -26.39
CA ARG A 195 4.49 -2.11 -26.87
C ARG A 195 4.70 -2.25 -28.37
N GLU A 196 4.07 -3.25 -28.98
CA GLU A 196 4.14 -3.51 -30.43
C GLU A 196 3.18 -2.60 -31.22
N MET A 197 2.13 -2.10 -30.57
CA MET A 197 1.02 -1.44 -31.25
C MET A 197 0.87 0.05 -30.95
N ILE A 198 1.34 0.50 -29.80
CA ILE A 198 1.28 1.90 -29.41
C ILE A 198 2.61 2.52 -29.87
N PRO A 199 2.59 3.56 -30.75
CA PRO A 199 3.83 4.18 -31.22
C PRO A 199 4.64 4.65 -30.01
N LYS A 200 5.93 4.32 -30.00
CA LYS A 200 6.86 4.81 -28.97
C LYS A 200 6.86 6.33 -29.04
N ILE A 201 6.19 6.98 -28.10
CA ILE A 201 6.46 8.39 -27.85
C ILE A 201 7.85 8.41 -27.21
N GLU A 202 8.80 9.08 -27.85
CA GLU A 202 10.05 9.46 -27.19
C GLU A 202 9.67 10.31 -25.97
N ILE A 203 9.74 9.71 -24.79
CA ILE A 203 9.54 10.44 -23.53
C ILE A 203 10.84 11.20 -23.31
N PRO A 204 10.84 12.55 -23.32
CA PRO A 204 12.01 13.30 -22.90
C PRO A 204 12.28 12.90 -21.46
N VAL A 205 13.41 12.26 -21.21
CA VAL A 205 13.90 12.07 -19.86
C VAL A 205 14.27 13.48 -19.39
N GLU A 206 13.41 14.13 -18.62
CA GLU A 206 13.85 15.28 -17.84
C GLU A 206 14.99 14.78 -16.97
N LYS A 207 16.20 15.25 -17.29
CA LYS A 207 17.36 15.07 -16.44
C LYS A 207 17.04 15.80 -15.15
N THR A 208 16.74 15.05 -14.09
CA THR A 208 16.84 15.55 -12.72
C THR A 208 18.29 15.95 -12.49
N THR A 209 18.55 17.26 -12.57
CA THR A 209 19.67 17.95 -11.93
C THR A 209 19.51 17.94 -10.43
#